data_AF-A0A938N6T1-F1
#
_entry.id   AF-A0A938N6T1-F1
#
_cell.length_a   1.000
_cell.length_b   1.000
_cell.length_c   1.000
_cell.angle_alpha   90.00
_cell.angle_beta   90.00
_cell.angle_gamma   90.00
#
_symmetry.space_group_name_H-M   'P 1'
#
loop_
_entity.id
_entity.type
_entity.pdbx_description
1 polymer ?
#
loop_
_entity_poly.entity_id
_entity_poly.type
_entity_poly.pdbx_seq_one_letter_code
_entity_poly.pdbx_strand_id
1 'polypeptide(L)'
;MLLVVCGMPRSASTLQYQLVSEIVERTGAGRRLGWDWPAASPGMADAPRPMHVVKVHEPNPSFESRLDPRFLRYFYTYRDVRDAAASVAQWKGPAHGTPEAAAQWIRWADHFTGRPGSLRSRYEDWTRDIPGEIRRVESFLGLALPEPDRRSLAQTLSIEGQKDLIERELVSAGRDLDPRSLVWKQQIQDARVGKWRTFFDRATLDRFDALCGEWLAAHGYERFRVPRVA
;
A
#
# COMPACT_ATOMS: atom_id res chain seq x y z
N MET A 1 -5.26 -17.19 10.61
CA MET A 1 -4.72 -16.72 9.31
C MET A 1 -4.29 -15.27 9.45
N LEU A 2 -3.08 -14.94 9.03
CA LEU A 2 -2.53 -13.58 9.03
C LEU A 2 -2.58 -12.99 7.61
N LEU A 3 -3.22 -11.83 7.49
CA LEU A 3 -3.32 -11.03 6.29
C LEU A 3 -2.34 -9.86 6.43
N VAL A 4 -1.26 -9.91 5.66
CA VAL A 4 -0.18 -8.91 5.68
C VAL A 4 -0.46 -7.89 4.59
N VAL A 5 -0.97 -6.73 4.97
CA VAL A 5 -1.14 -5.60 4.05
C VAL A 5 0.17 -4.83 4.01
N CYS A 6 0.84 -4.94 2.88
CA CYS A 6 2.12 -4.35 2.60
C CYS A 6 2.03 -3.45 1.38
N GLY A 7 3.06 -2.64 1.17
CA GLY A 7 3.11 -1.82 -0.03
C GLY A 7 4.28 -0.88 -0.01
N MET A 8 4.66 -0.45 -1.21
CA MET A 8 5.62 0.63 -1.37
C MET A 8 5.12 1.87 -0.59
N PRO A 9 5.98 2.63 0.10
CA PRO A 9 5.56 3.87 0.73
C PRO A 9 4.79 4.75 -0.26
N ARG A 10 3.65 5.33 0.18
CA ARG A 10 2.83 6.24 -0.63
C ARG A 10 2.18 5.63 -1.89
N SER A 11 1.92 4.31 -1.86
CA SER A 11 1.29 3.56 -2.97
C SER A 11 -0.16 3.13 -2.73
N ALA A 12 -0.89 3.79 -1.82
CA ALA A 12 -2.24 3.39 -1.35
C ALA A 12 -2.30 2.18 -0.40
N SER A 13 -1.19 1.77 0.23
CA SER A 13 -1.21 0.68 1.23
C SER A 13 -2.10 0.97 2.44
N THR A 14 -2.33 2.25 2.81
CA THR A 14 -3.32 2.63 3.84
C THR A 14 -4.75 2.34 3.37
N LEU A 15 -5.09 2.65 2.12
CA LEU A 15 -6.41 2.34 1.55
C LEU A 15 -6.64 0.84 1.45
N GLN A 16 -5.63 0.09 0.99
CA GLN A 16 -5.69 -1.37 0.96
C GLN A 16 -5.86 -1.96 2.37
N TYR A 17 -5.21 -1.38 3.38
CA TYR A 17 -5.37 -1.82 4.76
C TYR A 17 -6.79 -1.59 5.28
N GLN A 18 -7.35 -0.41 5.01
CA GLN A 18 -8.75 -0.12 5.33
C GLN A 18 -9.69 -1.09 4.63
N LEU A 19 -9.53 -1.32 3.33
CA LEU A 19 -10.37 -2.25 2.56
C LEU A 19 -10.35 -3.66 3.15
N VAL A 20 -9.16 -4.24 3.30
CA VAL A 20 -9.01 -5.62 3.78
C VAL A 20 -9.58 -5.74 5.20
N SER A 21 -9.33 -4.75 6.05
CA SER A 21 -9.86 -4.72 7.42
C SER A 21 -11.39 -4.61 7.45
N GLU A 22 -11.97 -3.74 6.64
CA GLU A 22 -13.43 -3.54 6.58
C GLU A 22 -14.14 -4.79 6.05
N ILE A 23 -13.61 -5.45 5.01
CA ILE A 23 -14.18 -6.71 4.52
C ILE A 23 -14.16 -7.76 5.65
N VAL A 24 -13.00 -7.98 6.26
CA VAL A 24 -12.82 -9.02 7.29
C VAL A 24 -13.69 -8.78 8.53
N GLU A 25 -13.84 -7.52 8.95
CA GLU A 25 -14.63 -7.16 10.12
C GLU A 25 -16.13 -7.21 9.84
N ARG A 26 -16.60 -6.66 8.70
CA ARG A 26 -18.03 -6.64 8.37
C ARG A 26 -18.59 -8.02 8.10
N THR A 27 -17.78 -8.96 7.62
CA THR A 27 -18.20 -10.36 7.45
C THR A 27 -18.02 -11.21 8.72
N GLY A 28 -17.53 -10.63 9.82
CA GLY A 28 -17.25 -11.36 11.07
C GLY A 28 -16.15 -12.42 10.94
N ALA A 29 -15.29 -12.33 9.90
CA ALA A 29 -14.25 -13.32 9.62
C ALA A 29 -12.99 -13.09 10.47
N GLY A 30 -12.85 -11.90 11.06
CA GLY A 30 -11.66 -11.53 11.81
C GLY A 30 -11.63 -10.08 12.28
N ARG A 31 -10.42 -9.58 12.51
CA ARG A 31 -10.18 -8.23 13.03
C ARG A 31 -8.89 -7.62 12.50
N ARG A 32 -8.80 -6.29 12.52
CA ARG A 32 -7.53 -5.59 12.32
C ARG A 32 -6.66 -5.58 13.57
N LEU A 33 -5.34 -5.59 13.38
CA LEU A 33 -4.32 -5.56 14.44
C LEU A 33 -3.63 -4.19 14.55
N GLY A 34 -3.66 -3.38 13.49
CA GLY A 34 -2.95 -2.11 13.42
C GLY A 34 -1.69 -2.18 12.56
N TRP A 35 -0.66 -1.45 13.00
CA TRP A 35 0.60 -1.25 12.27
C TRP A 35 1.74 -2.02 12.94
N ASP A 36 2.56 -2.64 12.09
CA ASP A 36 3.86 -3.25 12.38
C ASP A 36 3.80 -4.71 12.87
N TRP A 37 4.87 -5.45 12.64
CA TRP A 37 5.02 -6.86 12.99
C TRP A 37 4.79 -7.18 14.47
N PRO A 38 5.19 -6.34 15.45
CA PRO A 38 4.90 -6.60 16.86
C PRO A 38 3.41 -6.67 17.19
N ALA A 39 2.53 -6.10 16.36
CA ALA A 39 1.10 -6.25 16.51
C ALA A 39 0.61 -7.68 16.19
N ALA A 40 1.41 -8.47 15.46
CA ALA A 40 1.14 -9.87 15.15
C ALA A 40 1.89 -10.79 16.12
N SER A 41 1.22 -11.84 16.61
CA SER A 41 1.87 -12.93 17.34
C SER A 41 1.90 -14.22 16.49
N PRO A 42 2.92 -15.08 16.62
CA PRO A 42 2.99 -16.33 15.84
C PRO A 42 1.74 -17.20 16.00
N GLY A 43 1.17 -17.28 17.22
CA GLY A 43 -0.06 -18.01 17.51
C GLY A 43 -1.30 -17.57 16.74
N MET A 44 -1.30 -16.38 16.13
CA MET A 44 -2.40 -15.91 15.26
C MET A 44 -2.43 -16.60 13.89
N ALA A 45 -1.32 -17.22 13.49
CA ALA A 45 -1.24 -18.02 12.28
C ALA A 45 -1.72 -19.46 12.50
N ASP A 46 -1.80 -19.95 13.74
CA ASP A 46 -1.91 -21.38 14.04
C ASP A 46 -3.35 -21.94 14.11
N ALA A 47 -4.38 -21.10 13.99
CA ALA A 47 -5.79 -21.53 14.09
C ALA A 47 -6.61 -21.26 12.79
N PRO A 48 -7.60 -22.13 12.46
CA PRO A 48 -8.44 -21.99 11.26
C PRO A 48 -9.19 -20.66 11.16
N ARG A 49 -9.50 -20.01 12.30
CA ARG A 49 -10.10 -18.67 12.43
C ARG A 49 -9.75 -18.13 13.82
N PRO A 50 -9.62 -16.80 14.02
CA PRO A 50 -9.98 -15.70 13.10
C PRO A 50 -8.87 -15.23 12.13
N MET A 51 -9.27 -14.49 11.09
CA MET A 51 -8.36 -13.71 10.23
C MET A 51 -7.84 -12.48 10.99
N HIS A 52 -6.58 -12.14 10.79
CA HIS A 52 -5.94 -10.99 11.44
C HIS A 52 -5.27 -10.10 10.40
N VAL A 53 -5.59 -8.81 10.38
CA VAL A 53 -5.05 -7.87 9.37
C VAL A 53 -3.98 -6.99 10.00
N VAL A 54 -2.75 -7.06 9.50
CA VAL A 54 -1.65 -6.19 9.93
C VAL A 54 -1.14 -5.38 8.76
N LYS A 55 -0.81 -4.10 8.98
CA LYS A 55 -0.13 -3.27 7.99
C LYS A 55 1.38 -3.26 8.26
N VAL A 56 2.19 -3.47 7.23
CA VAL A 56 3.67 -3.35 7.31
C VAL A 56 4.22 -2.68 6.05
N HIS A 57 5.42 -2.12 6.12
CA HIS A 57 6.15 -1.65 4.93
C HIS A 57 7.41 -2.46 4.67
N GLU A 58 8.03 -2.97 5.74
CA GLU A 58 9.30 -3.67 5.70
C GLU A 58 9.07 -5.17 5.96
N PRO A 59 9.71 -6.05 5.18
CA PRO A 59 9.77 -7.48 5.49
C PRO A 59 10.33 -7.74 6.89
N ASN A 60 9.91 -8.84 7.52
CA ASN A 60 10.56 -9.35 8.71
C ASN A 60 10.82 -10.85 8.54
N PRO A 61 11.89 -11.23 7.82
CA PRO A 61 12.18 -12.63 7.55
C PRO A 61 12.31 -13.48 8.82
N SER A 62 12.81 -12.89 9.91
CA SER A 62 12.98 -13.58 11.19
C SER A 62 11.65 -13.95 11.87
N PHE A 63 10.62 -13.14 11.66
CA PHE A 63 9.26 -13.40 12.13
C PHE A 63 8.50 -14.29 11.14
N GLU A 64 8.53 -13.95 9.85
CA GLU A 64 7.83 -14.65 8.78
C GLU A 64 8.23 -16.13 8.69
N SER A 65 9.52 -16.45 8.91
CA SER A 65 10.03 -17.84 8.92
C SER A 65 9.45 -18.72 10.03
N ARG A 66 8.81 -18.13 11.05
CA ARG A 66 8.17 -18.86 12.15
C ARG A 66 6.70 -19.16 11.90
N LEU A 67 6.15 -18.65 10.80
CA LEU A 67 4.74 -18.78 10.46
C LEU A 67 4.57 -19.87 9.40
N ASP A 68 3.48 -20.63 9.47
CA ASP A 68 3.11 -21.55 8.41
C ASP A 68 2.64 -20.75 7.16
N PRO A 69 3.29 -20.91 5.99
CA PRO A 69 2.94 -20.19 4.78
C PRO A 69 1.49 -20.39 4.31
N ARG A 70 0.85 -21.50 4.68
CA ARG A 70 -0.56 -21.77 4.32
C ARG A 70 -1.51 -20.77 4.98
N PHE A 71 -1.13 -20.23 6.13
CA PHE A 71 -1.91 -19.27 6.91
C PHE A 71 -1.46 -17.83 6.71
N LEU A 72 -0.60 -17.57 5.72
CA LEU A 72 -0.21 -16.23 5.30
C LEU A 72 -0.85 -15.85 3.98
N ARG A 73 -1.32 -14.60 3.89
CA ARG A 73 -1.69 -13.95 2.63
C ARG A 73 -1.12 -12.55 2.61
N TYR A 74 -0.60 -12.15 1.46
CA TYR A 74 -0.01 -10.83 1.27
C TYR A 74 -0.89 -10.00 0.34
N PHE A 75 -1.08 -8.75 0.69
CA PHE A 75 -1.69 -7.74 -0.15
C PHE A 75 -0.63 -6.68 -0.38
N TYR A 76 -0.22 -6.48 -1.63
CA TYR A 76 0.83 -5.54 -1.97
C TYR A 76 0.33 -4.47 -2.92
N THR A 77 0.40 -3.20 -2.50
CA THR A 77 0.25 -2.07 -3.42
C THR A 77 1.59 -1.55 -3.90
N TYR A 78 1.67 -1.19 -5.19
CA TYR A 78 2.82 -0.52 -5.78
C TYR A 78 2.40 0.67 -6.63
N ARG A 79 3.33 1.57 -6.88
CA ARG A 79 3.17 2.78 -7.69
C ARG A 79 4.41 2.96 -8.55
N ASP A 80 4.39 3.87 -9.53
CA ASP A 80 5.63 4.43 -10.07
C ASP A 80 6.55 4.84 -8.91
N VAL A 81 7.71 4.18 -8.78
CA VAL A 81 8.58 4.35 -7.62
C VAL A 81 9.10 5.77 -7.49
N ARG A 82 9.15 6.52 -8.60
CA ARG A 82 9.56 7.93 -8.61
C ARG A 82 8.45 8.81 -8.03
N ASP A 83 7.19 8.54 -8.34
CA ASP A 83 6.07 9.27 -7.71
C ASP A 83 5.96 8.94 -6.21
N ALA A 84 6.18 7.67 -5.85
CA ALA A 84 6.26 7.26 -4.46
C ALA A 84 7.37 8.05 -3.73
N ALA A 85 8.57 8.12 -4.32
CA ALA A 85 9.69 8.86 -3.78
C ALA A 85 9.41 10.37 -3.68
N ALA A 86 8.84 10.98 -4.72
CA ALA A 86 8.43 12.39 -4.70
C ALA A 86 7.41 12.67 -3.58
N SER A 87 6.44 11.77 -3.39
CA SER A 87 5.47 11.90 -2.30
C SER A 87 6.10 11.72 -0.91
N VAL A 88 7.06 10.79 -0.75
CA VAL A 88 7.81 10.65 0.50
C VAL A 88 8.65 11.91 0.75
N ALA A 89 9.34 12.43 -0.27
CA ALA A 89 10.15 13.64 -0.17
C ALA A 89 9.31 14.86 0.22
N GLN A 90 8.11 15.01 -0.34
CA GLN A 90 7.20 16.09 0.03
C GLN A 90 6.69 15.96 1.47
N TRP A 91 6.49 14.74 1.98
CA TRP A 91 6.00 14.52 3.33
C TRP A 91 7.10 14.59 4.40
N LYS A 92 8.21 13.88 4.20
CA LYS A 92 9.27 13.72 5.21
C LYS A 92 10.52 14.54 4.93
N GLY A 93 10.61 15.16 3.74
CA GLY A 93 11.77 15.90 3.28
C GLY A 93 12.61 15.15 2.24
N PRO A 94 13.43 15.86 1.43
CA PRO A 94 14.14 15.30 0.28
C PRO A 94 15.03 14.09 0.59
N ALA A 95 15.64 14.06 1.78
CA ALA A 95 16.51 12.98 2.23
C ALA A 95 15.83 11.60 2.30
N HIS A 96 14.50 11.55 2.30
CA HIS A 96 13.73 10.30 2.39
C HIS A 96 13.20 9.79 1.05
N GLY A 97 13.16 10.63 0.01
CA GLY A 97 12.63 10.30 -1.31
C GLY A 97 13.73 10.12 -2.34
N THR A 98 14.75 9.32 -2.03
CA THR A 98 15.93 9.12 -2.87
C THR A 98 15.80 7.92 -3.81
N PRO A 99 16.60 7.86 -4.89
CA PRO A 99 16.73 6.67 -5.73
C PRO A 99 17.11 5.39 -4.95
N GLU A 100 17.95 5.51 -3.93
CA GLU A 100 18.36 4.38 -3.07
C GLU A 100 17.21 3.86 -2.22
N ALA A 101 16.42 4.76 -1.64
CA ALA A 101 15.23 4.40 -0.88
C ALA A 101 14.23 3.69 -1.80
N ALA A 102 14.01 4.21 -3.01
CA ALA A 102 13.21 3.57 -4.03
C ALA A 102 13.68 2.16 -4.40
N ALA A 103 14.99 1.97 -4.64
CA ALA A 103 15.57 0.66 -4.91
C ALA A 103 15.37 -0.31 -3.73
N GLN A 104 15.42 0.18 -2.49
CA GLN A 104 15.11 -0.62 -1.31
C GLN A 104 13.63 -1.03 -1.26
N TRP A 105 12.71 -0.14 -1.62
CA TRP A 105 11.28 -0.46 -1.68
C TRP A 105 10.97 -1.49 -2.76
N ILE A 106 11.69 -1.47 -3.88
CA ILE A 106 11.61 -2.51 -4.92
C ILE A 106 12.05 -3.87 -4.36
N ARG A 107 13.17 -3.94 -3.62
CA ARG A 107 13.57 -5.20 -2.96
C ARG A 107 12.51 -5.73 -2.00
N TRP A 108 11.84 -4.84 -1.27
CA TRP A 108 10.71 -5.22 -0.42
C TRP A 108 9.50 -5.69 -1.24
N ALA A 109 9.22 -5.05 -2.38
CA ALA A 109 8.21 -5.48 -3.33
C ALA A 109 8.48 -6.91 -3.79
N ASP A 110 9.70 -7.20 -4.23
CA ASP A 110 10.09 -8.52 -4.70
C ASP A 110 9.96 -9.58 -3.60
N HIS A 111 10.34 -9.24 -2.36
CA HIS A 111 10.15 -10.13 -1.20
C HIS A 111 8.67 -10.48 -0.99
N PHE A 112 7.78 -9.50 -0.91
CA PHE A 112 6.36 -9.75 -0.62
C PHE A 112 5.61 -10.37 -1.80
N THR A 113 5.96 -9.96 -3.01
CA THR A 113 5.27 -10.40 -4.22
C THR A 113 5.76 -11.74 -4.72
N GLY A 114 6.99 -12.15 -4.38
CA GLY A 114 7.52 -13.48 -4.66
C GLY A 114 6.95 -14.60 -3.78
N ARG A 115 6.13 -14.26 -2.76
CA ARG A 115 5.51 -15.26 -1.88
C ARG A 115 4.24 -15.85 -2.51
N PRO A 116 3.95 -17.15 -2.28
CA PRO A 116 2.63 -17.72 -2.57
C PRO A 116 1.52 -16.97 -1.84
N GLY A 117 0.35 -16.86 -2.46
CA GLY A 117 -0.79 -16.16 -1.85
C GLY A 117 -0.58 -14.66 -1.71
N SER A 118 0.02 -14.03 -2.73
CA SER A 118 0.18 -12.57 -2.82
C SER A 118 -0.78 -11.98 -3.86
N LEU A 119 -1.59 -11.00 -3.45
CA LEU A 119 -2.43 -10.18 -4.32
C LEU A 119 -1.75 -8.83 -4.56
N ARG A 120 -1.60 -8.45 -5.83
CA ARG A 120 -0.89 -7.22 -6.24
C ARG A 120 -1.85 -6.21 -6.85
N SER A 121 -1.71 -4.95 -6.47
CA SER A 121 -2.50 -3.84 -7.01
C SER A 121 -1.64 -2.63 -7.34
N ARG A 122 -1.95 -1.96 -8.46
CA ARG A 122 -1.33 -0.68 -8.81
C ARG A 122 -2.06 0.45 -8.11
N TYR A 123 -1.32 1.47 -7.70
CA TYR A 123 -1.89 2.72 -7.21
C TYR A 123 -2.87 3.34 -8.21
N GLU A 124 -2.58 3.26 -9.51
CA GLU A 124 -3.44 3.83 -10.54
C GLU A 124 -4.77 3.09 -10.70
N ASP A 125 -4.84 1.81 -10.30
CA ASP A 125 -6.09 1.06 -10.30
C ASP A 125 -6.94 1.47 -9.09
N TRP A 126 -6.31 1.69 -7.95
CA TRP A 126 -6.97 2.24 -6.76
C TRP A 126 -7.55 3.64 -6.97
N THR A 127 -6.93 4.48 -7.78
CA THR A 127 -7.47 5.82 -8.07
C THR A 127 -8.52 5.81 -9.17
N ARG A 128 -8.56 4.77 -10.02
CA ARG A 128 -9.47 4.68 -11.17
C ARG A 128 -10.73 3.86 -10.89
N ASP A 129 -10.61 2.70 -10.25
CA ASP A 129 -11.69 1.72 -10.08
C ASP A 129 -11.63 1.03 -8.70
N ILE A 130 -11.97 1.79 -7.65
CA ILE A 130 -12.11 1.25 -6.29
C ILE A 130 -13.11 0.09 -6.22
N PRO A 131 -14.31 0.15 -6.85
CA PRO A 131 -15.21 -1.00 -6.86
C PRO A 131 -14.60 -2.28 -7.44
N GLY A 132 -13.77 -2.16 -8.48
CA GLY A 132 -12.97 -3.26 -9.03
C GLY A 132 -11.99 -3.84 -8.03
N GLU A 133 -11.23 -3.00 -7.33
CA GLU A 133 -10.31 -3.45 -6.28
C GLU A 133 -11.02 -4.14 -5.12
N ILE A 134 -12.22 -3.66 -4.73
CA ILE A 134 -13.05 -4.33 -3.72
C ILE A 134 -13.38 -5.76 -4.15
N ARG A 135 -13.90 -5.95 -5.37
CA ARG A 135 -14.24 -7.29 -5.88
C ARG A 135 -13.02 -8.22 -5.97
N ARG A 136 -11.86 -7.69 -6.35
CA ARG A 136 -10.60 -8.46 -6.39
C ARG A 136 -10.19 -8.95 -5.00
N VAL A 137 -10.28 -8.08 -3.99
CA VAL A 137 -9.95 -8.45 -2.60
C VAL A 137 -10.98 -9.43 -2.03
N GLU A 138 -12.28 -9.21 -2.27
CA GLU A 138 -13.37 -10.14 -1.92
C GLU A 138 -13.09 -11.56 -2.48
N SER A 139 -12.87 -11.65 -3.78
CA SER A 139 -12.56 -12.91 -4.46
C SER A 139 -11.31 -13.58 -3.91
N PHE A 140 -10.28 -12.80 -3.59
CA PHE A 140 -9.02 -13.33 -3.07
C PHE A 140 -9.16 -13.86 -1.63
N LEU A 141 -10.00 -13.23 -0.81
CA LEU A 141 -10.30 -13.65 0.55
C LEU A 141 -11.34 -14.78 0.63
N GLY A 142 -12.12 -15.00 -0.44
CA GLY A 142 -13.30 -15.85 -0.40
C GLY A 142 -14.39 -15.28 0.52
N LEU A 143 -14.48 -13.95 0.59
CA LEU A 143 -15.46 -13.20 1.38
C LEU A 143 -16.26 -12.30 0.45
N ALA A 144 -17.53 -12.06 0.77
CA ALA A 144 -18.38 -11.18 -0.01
C ALA A 144 -19.16 -10.24 0.91
N LEU A 145 -19.11 -8.96 0.59
CA LEU A 145 -19.96 -7.95 1.19
C LEU A 145 -21.30 -7.87 0.44
N PRO A 146 -22.40 -7.57 1.16
CA PRO A 146 -23.62 -7.09 0.54
C PRO A 146 -23.38 -5.89 -0.36
N GLU A 147 -24.12 -5.79 -1.45
CA GLU A 147 -23.97 -4.72 -2.43
C GLU A 147 -24.12 -3.29 -1.83
N PRO A 148 -25.04 -3.00 -0.88
CA PRO A 148 -25.07 -1.71 -0.18
C PRO A 148 -23.77 -1.41 0.58
N ASP A 149 -23.18 -2.40 1.25
CA ASP A 149 -21.92 -2.24 1.99
C ASP A 149 -20.75 -2.01 1.04
N ARG A 150 -20.73 -2.71 -0.10
CA ARG A 150 -19.72 -2.51 -1.15
C ARG A 150 -19.72 -1.07 -1.66
N ARG A 151 -20.90 -0.51 -1.96
CA ARG A 151 -21.02 0.89 -2.41
C ARG A 151 -20.60 1.89 -1.34
N SER A 152 -21.05 1.70 -0.10
CA SER A 152 -20.67 2.57 1.03
C SER A 152 -19.16 2.54 1.28
N LEU A 153 -18.54 1.36 1.18
CA LEU A 153 -17.10 1.21 1.33
C LEU A 153 -16.35 1.88 0.17
N ALA A 154 -16.81 1.72 -1.07
CA ALA A 154 -16.20 2.39 -2.23
C ALA A 154 -16.23 3.92 -2.10
N GLN A 155 -17.33 4.48 -1.59
CA GLN A 155 -17.46 5.91 -1.31
C GLN A 155 -16.49 6.36 -0.21
N THR A 156 -16.39 5.61 0.89
CA THR A 156 -15.46 5.92 1.98
C THR A 156 -13.99 5.89 1.53
N LEU A 157 -13.64 4.95 0.65
CA LEU A 157 -12.28 4.77 0.16
C LEU A 157 -11.91 5.71 -1.00
N SER A 158 -12.86 6.48 -1.55
CA SER A 158 -12.57 7.46 -2.60
C SER A 158 -11.68 8.58 -2.10
N ILE A 159 -11.08 9.34 -3.02
CA ILE A 159 -10.23 10.48 -2.65
C ILE A 159 -11.04 11.49 -1.83
N GLU A 160 -12.28 11.76 -2.24
CA GLU A 160 -13.21 12.64 -1.56
C GLU A 160 -13.58 12.08 -0.19
N GLY A 161 -13.96 10.80 -0.09
CA GLY A 161 -14.32 10.16 1.17
C GLY A 161 -13.17 10.14 2.18
N GLN A 162 -11.92 9.96 1.71
CA GLN A 162 -10.75 10.06 2.57
C GLN A 162 -10.42 11.50 2.98
N LYS A 163 -10.65 12.50 2.13
CA LYS A 163 -10.52 13.92 2.52
C LYS A 163 -11.54 14.27 3.60
N ASP A 164 -12.78 13.83 3.46
CA ASP A 164 -13.83 14.03 4.45
C ASP A 164 -13.50 13.34 5.78
N LEU A 165 -12.96 12.12 5.72
CA LEU A 165 -12.44 11.41 6.89
C LEU A 165 -11.32 12.20 7.58
N ILE A 166 -10.33 12.71 6.82
CA ILE A 166 -9.23 13.52 7.37
C ILE A 166 -9.79 14.78 8.04
N GLU A 167 -10.70 15.50 7.38
CA GLU A 167 -11.26 16.73 7.92
C GLU A 167 -12.03 16.50 9.23
N ARG A 168 -12.90 15.49 9.24
CA ARG A 168 -13.74 15.17 10.39
C ARG A 168 -12.94 14.56 11.54
N GLU A 169 -12.13 13.55 11.26
CA GLU A 169 -11.50 12.75 12.30
C GLU A 169 -10.16 13.32 12.78
N LEU A 170 -9.47 14.10 11.95
CA LEU A 170 -8.10 14.55 12.23
C LEU A 170 -8.04 16.07 12.39
N VAL A 171 -8.50 16.83 11.40
CA VAL A 171 -8.44 18.30 11.44
C VAL A 171 -9.30 18.85 12.56
N SER A 172 -10.61 18.52 12.53
CA SER A 172 -11.58 19.01 13.52
C SER A 172 -11.27 18.52 14.93
N ALA A 173 -10.67 17.33 15.06
CA ALA A 173 -10.31 16.74 16.35
C ALA A 173 -8.90 17.14 16.84
N GLY A 174 -8.12 17.90 16.05
CA GLY A 174 -6.74 18.27 16.41
C GLY A 174 -5.77 17.09 16.51
N ARG A 175 -6.01 16.00 15.74
CA ARG A 175 -5.17 14.79 15.72
C ARG A 175 -4.36 14.69 14.42
N ASP A 176 -3.19 14.08 14.49
CA ASP A 176 -2.36 13.84 13.30
C ASP A 176 -2.58 12.47 12.65
N LEU A 177 -3.09 11.50 13.41
CA LEU A 177 -3.29 10.11 12.99
C LEU A 177 -4.59 9.56 13.57
N ASP A 178 -5.35 8.86 12.74
CA ASP A 178 -6.42 7.97 13.22
C ASP A 178 -5.83 6.57 13.42
N PRO A 179 -5.74 6.05 14.66
CA PRO A 179 -5.13 4.75 14.93
C PRO A 179 -5.92 3.58 14.32
N ARG A 180 -7.21 3.75 14.00
CA ARG A 180 -8.04 2.68 13.43
C ARG A 180 -7.83 2.52 11.92
N SER A 181 -7.88 3.62 11.17
CA SER A 181 -7.69 3.62 9.71
C SER A 181 -6.23 3.76 9.27
N LEU A 182 -5.34 4.16 10.20
CA LEU A 182 -3.94 4.51 9.96
C LEU A 182 -3.77 5.67 8.96
N VAL A 183 -4.79 6.51 8.84
CA VAL A 183 -4.76 7.72 8.02
C VAL A 183 -4.10 8.84 8.79
N TRP A 184 -3.12 9.46 8.15
CA TRP A 184 -2.46 10.67 8.63
C TRP A 184 -3.13 11.93 8.11
N LYS A 185 -3.06 13.03 8.84
CA LYS A 185 -3.58 14.34 8.41
C LYS A 185 -3.00 14.79 7.07
N GLN A 186 -1.75 14.39 6.79
CA GLN A 186 -1.01 14.69 5.55
C GLN A 186 -1.03 13.50 4.56
N GLN A 187 -1.97 12.55 4.71
CA GLN A 187 -2.02 11.34 3.90
C GLN A 187 -2.29 11.65 2.42
N ILE A 188 -3.16 12.61 2.13
CA ILE A 188 -3.49 13.05 0.77
C ILE A 188 -2.89 14.43 0.54
N GLN A 189 -1.74 14.47 -0.12
CA GLN A 189 -1.10 15.72 -0.54
C GLN A 189 -1.38 16.03 -2.01
N ASP A 190 -1.23 15.01 -2.86
CA ASP A 190 -1.33 15.11 -4.30
C ASP A 190 -1.57 13.70 -4.86
N ALA A 191 -2.71 13.48 -5.52
CA ALA A 191 -3.09 12.19 -6.09
C ALA A 191 -2.64 12.02 -7.56
N ARG A 192 -1.93 13.01 -8.12
CA ARG A 192 -1.53 12.99 -9.52
C ARG A 192 -0.49 11.91 -9.81
N VAL A 193 -0.66 11.27 -10.96
CA VAL A 193 0.32 10.36 -11.56
C VAL A 193 1.31 11.18 -12.38
N GLY A 194 2.60 10.87 -12.27
CA GLY A 194 3.65 11.51 -13.05
C GLY A 194 4.23 12.80 -12.47
N LYS A 195 3.98 13.08 -11.19
CA LYS A 195 4.52 14.25 -10.47
C LYS A 195 6.05 14.26 -10.48
N TRP A 196 6.67 13.09 -10.47
CA TRP A 196 8.13 12.96 -10.48
C TRP A 196 8.81 13.74 -11.61
N ARG A 197 8.14 13.92 -12.77
CA ARG A 197 8.69 14.61 -13.94
C ARG A 197 9.09 16.06 -13.68
N THR A 198 8.36 16.73 -12.79
CA THR A 198 8.58 18.13 -12.44
C THR A 198 9.16 18.29 -11.03
N PHE A 199 9.29 17.20 -10.29
CA PHE A 199 9.73 17.23 -8.89
C PHE A 199 11.23 17.02 -8.76
N PHE A 200 11.80 16.09 -9.54
CA PHE A 200 13.22 15.78 -9.49
C PHE A 200 13.99 16.45 -10.62
N ASP A 201 15.23 16.84 -10.34
CA ASP A 201 16.14 17.29 -11.38
C ASP A 201 16.62 16.12 -12.25
N ARG A 202 17.27 16.46 -13.37
CA ARG A 202 17.72 15.47 -14.34
C ARG A 202 18.72 14.47 -13.76
N ALA A 203 19.67 14.93 -12.94
CA ALA A 203 20.69 14.05 -12.35
C ALA A 203 20.06 13.00 -11.43
N THR A 204 19.03 13.39 -10.67
CA THR A 204 18.26 12.48 -9.83
C THR A 204 17.45 11.49 -10.68
N LEU A 205 16.85 11.94 -11.78
CA LEU A 205 16.09 11.07 -12.70
C LEU A 205 16.99 10.05 -13.43
N ASP A 206 18.20 10.45 -13.84
CA ASP A 206 19.19 9.54 -14.40
C ASP A 206 19.57 8.45 -13.38
N ARG A 207 19.71 8.82 -12.11
CA ARG A 207 19.99 7.87 -11.03
C ARG A 207 18.81 6.95 -10.73
N PHE A 208 17.57 7.43 -10.82
CA PHE A 208 16.37 6.57 -10.78
C PHE A 208 16.36 5.57 -11.93
N ASP A 209 16.65 5.98 -13.16
CA ASP A 209 16.67 5.04 -14.30
C ASP A 209 17.78 3.99 -14.15
N ALA A 210 18.95 4.39 -13.66
CA ALA A 210 20.06 3.48 -13.40
C ALA A 210 19.73 2.40 -12.34
N LEU A 211 19.04 2.78 -11.26
CA LEU A 211 18.76 1.86 -10.15
C LEU A 211 17.42 1.12 -10.27
N CYS A 212 16.42 1.75 -10.89
CA CYS A 212 15.03 1.29 -10.90
C CYS A 212 14.45 1.11 -12.30
N GLY A 213 15.17 1.49 -13.37
CA GLY A 213 14.63 1.57 -14.73
C GLY A 213 14.14 0.23 -15.28
N GLU A 214 14.81 -0.88 -14.95
CA GLU A 214 14.36 -2.22 -15.34
C GLU A 214 13.05 -2.60 -14.68
N TRP A 215 12.94 -2.38 -13.36
CA TRP A 215 11.72 -2.62 -12.61
C TRP A 215 10.56 -1.75 -13.13
N LEU A 216 10.83 -0.46 -13.39
CA LEU A 216 9.84 0.47 -13.96
C LEU A 216 9.31 -0.05 -15.30
N ALA A 217 10.20 -0.45 -16.22
CA ALA A 217 9.80 -0.99 -17.51
C ALA A 217 8.99 -2.29 -17.37
N ALA A 218 9.43 -3.21 -16.51
CA ALA A 218 8.74 -4.48 -16.26
C ALA A 218 7.31 -4.29 -15.70
N HIS A 219 7.04 -3.17 -15.05
CA HIS A 219 5.73 -2.82 -14.50
C HIS A 219 4.94 -1.82 -15.36
N GLY A 220 5.38 -1.60 -16.62
CA GLY A 220 4.68 -0.75 -17.58
C GLY A 220 4.78 0.75 -17.31
N TYR A 221 5.78 1.17 -16.54
CA TYR A 221 6.11 2.59 -16.36
C TYR A 221 7.17 3.02 -17.38
N GLU A 222 7.10 4.28 -17.81
CA GLU A 222 8.10 4.81 -18.73
C GLU A 222 9.48 4.88 -18.08
N ARG A 223 10.52 4.53 -18.84
CA ARG A 223 11.90 4.79 -18.45
C ARG A 223 12.27 6.24 -18.75
N PHE A 224 13.07 6.84 -17.89
CA PHE A 224 13.67 8.13 -18.21
C PHE A 224 14.84 7.88 -19.13
N ARG A 225 14.59 7.84 -20.45
CA ARG A 225 15.64 7.71 -21.45
C ARG A 225 16.12 9.09 -21.84
N VAL A 226 17.38 9.37 -21.53
CA VAL A 226 18.11 10.45 -22.18
C VAL A 226 18.27 10.08 -23.67
N PRO A 227 17.91 10.95 -24.62
CA PRO A 227 18.38 10.81 -25.99
C PRO A 227 19.91 10.74 -25.93
N ARG A 228 20.51 9.60 -26.33
CA ARG A 228 21.97 9.55 -26.47
C ARG A 228 22.36 10.70 -27.38
N VAL A 229 23.10 11.67 -26.85
CA VAL A 229 23.76 12.67 -27.69
C VAL A 229 24.71 11.85 -28.56
N ALA A 230 24.43 11.83 -29.86
CA ALA A 230 25.22 11.16 -30.86
C ALA A 230 26.60 11.83 -30.98
#